data_AF-A0A8J3VAW0-F1
#
_entry.id   AF-A0A8J3VAW0-F1
#
_cell.length_a   1.000
_cell.length_b   1.000
_cell.length_c   1.000
_cell.angle_alpha   90.00
_cell.angle_beta   90.00
_cell.angle_gamma   90.00
#
_symmetry.space_group_name_H-M   'P 1'
#
loop_
_entity.id
_entity.type
_entity.pdbx_description
1 polymer ?
#
loop_
_entity_poly.entity_id
_entity_poly.type
_entity_poly.pdbx_seq_one_letter_code
_entity_poly.pdbx_strand_id
1 'polypeptide(L)'
;MRCVLVAGAAVVGLTGAVLVAPPAGAVVEPAGAGAASQAPPAWKLVKVNALPRDDVLNDVATLKNGSVWAAGHRVVNGKVKGVVERFDGKRWTLLPGVPAADLTAIAASSPKSVWVFGQGRASRWNGKSWTTRSLGKRFSAADTDALNVKDVWAVGAQTASARHWNGKSWRSFALPGQASAVDIYKARDVWAAGLNGSQPTIMRWRGGSWKPIALPPVTLPSPDAEVGFRDLLVMSPENVWAVGGISWEGANEEGDDVTFSRTLLMHWNGTKWTTLVGKTGGQPYTQVTPDGTGGVWVVQGAWNATLWHVTRSGWKSTPLPRRPGTDAVLSSVARIPGTATTWGVGFTVPQSDPDDPSANGAFWRAR
;
A
#
# COMPACT_ATOMS: atom_id res chain seq x y z
N MET A 1 -55.34 60.76 17.20
CA MET A 1 -56.12 59.76 16.44
C MET A 1 -56.38 60.28 15.04
N ARG A 2 -55.67 59.75 14.04
CA ARG A 2 -56.09 59.71 12.64
C ARG A 2 -55.18 58.70 11.94
N CYS A 3 -55.81 57.62 11.50
CA CYS A 3 -55.25 56.49 10.80
C CYS A 3 -55.24 56.81 9.30
N VAL A 4 -54.14 56.55 8.60
CA VAL A 4 -54.08 56.49 7.13
C VAL A 4 -53.18 55.32 6.74
N LEU A 5 -53.75 54.44 5.91
CA LEU A 5 -53.16 53.24 5.33
C LEU A 5 -52.97 53.53 3.83
N VAL A 6 -51.79 53.27 3.25
CA VAL A 6 -51.67 52.90 1.83
C VAL A 6 -50.51 51.90 1.62
N ALA A 7 -50.91 50.73 1.14
CA ALA A 7 -50.29 49.72 0.27
C ALA A 7 -48.75 49.61 0.10
N GLY A 8 -48.29 48.37 0.24
CA GLY A 8 -46.93 47.92 -0.09
C GLY A 8 -46.73 47.56 -1.56
N ALA A 9 -45.46 47.62 -1.97
CA ALA A 9 -44.95 47.09 -3.21
C ALA A 9 -43.88 46.03 -2.92
N ALA A 10 -44.00 44.87 -3.56
CA ALA A 10 -43.05 43.77 -3.49
C ALA A 10 -41.87 44.03 -4.44
N VAL A 11 -40.64 43.82 -3.94
CA VAL A 11 -39.42 43.77 -4.76
C VAL A 11 -38.99 42.31 -4.86
N VAL A 12 -39.00 41.77 -6.08
CA VAL A 12 -38.46 40.46 -6.42
C VAL A 12 -36.94 40.61 -6.62
N GLY A 13 -36.15 40.05 -5.70
CA GLY A 13 -34.71 39.94 -5.84
C GLY A 13 -34.33 38.71 -6.66
N LEU A 14 -33.73 38.90 -7.84
CA LEU A 14 -33.04 37.85 -8.59
C LEU A 14 -31.60 37.75 -8.08
N THR A 15 -31.33 36.83 -7.16
CA THR A 15 -29.96 36.39 -6.86
C THR A 15 -29.60 35.26 -7.83
N GLY A 16 -28.88 35.59 -8.89
CA GLY A 16 -28.24 34.61 -9.76
C GLY A 16 -27.11 33.92 -8.99
N ALA A 17 -27.34 32.69 -8.52
CA ALA A 17 -26.28 31.82 -8.03
C ALA A 17 -25.43 31.38 -9.22
N VAL A 18 -24.23 31.94 -9.35
CA VAL A 18 -23.20 31.40 -10.23
C VAL A 18 -22.75 30.07 -9.62
N LEU A 19 -23.19 28.96 -10.21
CA LEU A 19 -22.64 27.63 -9.95
C LEU A 19 -21.19 27.59 -10.45
N VAL A 20 -20.25 27.88 -9.56
CA VAL A 20 -18.83 27.59 -9.78
C VAL A 20 -18.63 26.10 -9.58
N ALA A 21 -18.38 25.37 -10.67
CA ALA A 21 -17.99 23.97 -10.59
C ALA A 21 -16.67 23.84 -9.79
N PRO A 22 -16.52 22.84 -8.90
CA PRO A 22 -15.27 22.64 -8.19
C PRO A 22 -14.15 22.20 -9.17
N PRO A 23 -12.89 22.64 -8.97
CA PRO A 23 -11.79 22.19 -9.79
C PRO A 23 -11.52 20.69 -9.56
N ALA A 24 -11.17 19.98 -10.65
CA ALA A 24 -10.80 18.58 -10.61
C ALA A 24 -9.64 18.35 -9.63
N GLY A 25 -9.84 17.50 -8.62
CA GLY A 25 -8.76 16.99 -7.76
C GLY A 25 -8.96 17.10 -6.24
N ALA A 26 -10.12 17.52 -5.73
CA ALA A 26 -10.40 17.42 -4.30
C ALA A 26 -10.87 15.99 -3.96
N VAL A 27 -10.06 15.27 -3.17
CA VAL A 27 -10.48 14.03 -2.53
C VAL A 27 -11.30 14.41 -1.30
N VAL A 28 -12.63 14.50 -1.47
CA VAL A 28 -13.57 14.67 -0.37
C VAL A 28 -14.19 13.30 -0.09
N GLU A 29 -14.14 12.82 1.15
CA GLU A 29 -14.97 11.68 1.57
C GLU A 29 -16.44 12.09 1.44
N PRO A 30 -17.24 11.43 0.57
CA PRO A 30 -18.65 11.76 0.51
C PRO A 30 -19.36 11.20 1.75
N ALA A 31 -20.07 12.08 2.46
CA ALA A 31 -21.11 11.66 3.37
C ALA A 31 -22.30 11.12 2.53
N GLY A 32 -22.68 9.86 2.77
CA GLY A 32 -24.03 9.32 2.55
C GLY A 32 -24.69 9.46 1.16
N ALA A 33 -24.73 8.31 0.45
CA ALA A 33 -25.75 7.83 -0.50
C ALA A 33 -26.29 8.72 -1.63
N GLY A 34 -26.12 8.23 -2.88
CA GLY A 34 -27.11 8.46 -3.95
C GLY A 34 -26.55 8.61 -5.37
N ALA A 35 -26.21 7.51 -6.05
CA ALA A 35 -26.39 7.30 -7.49
C ALA A 35 -25.93 5.87 -7.85
N ALA A 36 -26.73 5.16 -8.64
CA ALA A 36 -26.45 3.81 -9.12
C ALA A 36 -25.21 3.79 -10.02
N SER A 37 -24.05 3.70 -9.38
CA SER A 37 -22.76 3.48 -10.01
C SER A 37 -22.51 1.98 -10.00
N GLN A 38 -22.10 1.41 -11.14
CA GLN A 38 -21.73 0.00 -11.29
C GLN A 38 -20.96 -0.49 -10.06
N ALA A 39 -21.32 -1.67 -9.56
CA ALA A 39 -20.62 -2.29 -8.44
C ALA A 39 -19.11 -2.30 -8.77
N PRO A 40 -18.24 -1.91 -7.83
CA PRO A 40 -16.80 -1.93 -8.09
C PRO A 40 -16.38 -3.34 -8.52
N PRO A 41 -15.28 -3.50 -9.28
CA PRO A 41 -14.71 -4.80 -9.60
C PRO A 41 -14.75 -5.73 -8.40
N ALA A 42 -15.49 -6.84 -8.52
CA ALA A 42 -15.58 -7.78 -7.43
C ALA A 42 -14.21 -8.44 -7.26
N TRP A 43 -13.53 -8.09 -6.17
CA TRP A 43 -12.43 -8.89 -5.67
C TRP A 43 -12.92 -10.32 -5.46
N LYS A 44 -12.06 -11.30 -5.77
CA LYS A 44 -12.36 -12.73 -5.57
C LYS A 44 -11.16 -13.40 -4.92
N LEU A 45 -11.42 -14.21 -3.90
CA LEU A 45 -10.44 -15.20 -3.43
C LEU A 45 -10.30 -16.27 -4.51
N VAL A 46 -9.13 -16.36 -5.15
CA VAL A 46 -8.91 -17.23 -6.32
C VAL A 46 -8.05 -18.45 -6.01
N LYS A 47 -7.28 -18.41 -4.93
CA LYS A 47 -6.47 -19.56 -4.46
C LYS A 47 -6.22 -19.42 -2.96
N VAL A 48 -6.31 -20.54 -2.27
CA VAL A 48 -5.80 -20.75 -0.92
C VAL A 48 -4.85 -21.93 -1.04
N ASN A 49 -3.65 -21.79 -0.49
CA ASN A 49 -2.66 -22.85 -0.47
C ASN A 49 -3.14 -24.00 0.41
N ALA A 50 -2.70 -25.19 0.05
CA ALA A 50 -2.89 -26.41 0.82
C ALA A 50 -1.52 -27.08 0.97
N LEU A 51 -0.53 -26.29 1.37
CA LEU A 51 0.82 -26.79 1.58
C LEU A 51 0.88 -27.49 2.95
N PRO A 52 1.75 -28.50 3.13
CA PRO A 52 1.95 -29.06 4.46
C PRO A 52 2.52 -27.98 5.39
N ARG A 53 1.86 -27.72 6.52
CA ARG A 53 2.21 -26.65 7.47
C ARG A 53 2.00 -25.24 6.91
N ASP A 54 2.22 -24.26 7.77
CA ASP A 54 1.89 -22.86 7.54
C ASP A 54 2.70 -22.24 6.42
N ASP A 55 2.02 -21.39 5.69
CA ASP A 55 2.61 -20.55 4.68
C ASP A 55 1.94 -19.16 4.68
N VAL A 56 2.78 -18.14 4.74
CA VAL A 56 2.40 -16.73 4.76
C VAL A 56 3.03 -16.07 3.55
N LEU A 57 2.24 -15.31 2.79
CA LEU A 57 2.71 -14.50 1.68
C LEU A 57 2.75 -13.04 2.11
N ASN A 58 3.93 -12.43 2.03
CA ASN A 58 4.18 -11.08 2.53
C ASN A 58 4.08 -10.05 1.41
N ASP A 59 4.46 -10.40 0.18
CA ASP A 59 4.54 -9.42 -0.90
C ASP A 59 4.31 -10.04 -2.30
N VAL A 60 3.85 -9.22 -3.24
CA VAL A 60 3.50 -9.61 -4.62
C VAL A 60 4.03 -8.64 -5.68
N ALA A 61 4.69 -9.20 -6.69
CA ALA A 61 5.07 -8.48 -7.91
C ALA A 61 4.29 -9.02 -9.12
N THR A 62 3.85 -8.13 -10.00
CA THR A 62 3.19 -8.51 -11.25
C THR A 62 3.96 -7.99 -12.46
N LEU A 63 3.82 -8.68 -13.59
CA LEU A 63 4.52 -8.35 -14.83
C LEU A 63 3.52 -8.11 -15.96
N LYS A 64 3.89 -7.28 -16.94
CA LYS A 64 3.05 -6.94 -18.11
C LYS A 64 2.57 -8.17 -18.91
N ASN A 65 3.29 -9.28 -18.86
CA ASN A 65 2.89 -10.54 -19.49
C ASN A 65 1.82 -11.32 -18.70
N GLY A 66 1.28 -10.76 -17.62
CA GLY A 66 0.29 -11.37 -16.75
C GLY A 66 0.86 -12.35 -15.72
N SER A 67 2.19 -12.51 -15.64
CA SER A 67 2.80 -13.33 -14.58
C SER A 67 2.69 -12.63 -13.22
N VAL A 68 2.47 -13.42 -12.18
CA VAL A 68 2.41 -12.97 -10.77
C VAL A 68 3.46 -13.73 -9.99
N TRP A 69 4.16 -13.05 -9.11
CA TRP A 69 5.17 -13.61 -8.23
C TRP A 69 4.86 -13.20 -6.81
N ALA A 70 4.76 -14.17 -5.90
CA ALA A 70 4.51 -13.93 -4.49
C ALA A 70 5.68 -14.48 -3.67
N ALA A 71 6.05 -13.77 -2.61
CA ALA A 71 7.10 -14.17 -1.69
C ALA A 71 6.60 -14.12 -0.25
N GLY A 72 7.16 -15.00 0.58
CA GLY A 72 6.94 -14.99 2.01
C GLY A 72 7.70 -16.14 2.67
N HIS A 73 7.11 -16.77 3.67
CA HIS A 73 7.74 -17.87 4.39
C HIS A 73 6.79 -19.02 4.69
N ARG A 74 7.40 -20.12 5.14
CA ARG A 74 6.74 -21.33 5.62
C ARG A 74 7.36 -21.80 6.91
N VAL A 75 6.55 -22.34 7.82
CA VAL A 75 7.04 -22.95 9.05
C VAL A 75 7.08 -24.46 8.88
N VAL A 76 8.27 -25.04 8.72
CA VAL A 76 8.44 -26.49 8.56
C VAL A 76 9.22 -27.04 9.74
N ASN A 77 8.56 -27.83 10.59
CA ASN A 77 9.13 -28.42 11.81
C ASN A 77 9.77 -27.34 12.72
N GLY A 78 9.03 -26.24 12.96
CA GLY A 78 9.49 -25.11 13.78
C GLY A 78 10.56 -24.23 13.12
N LYS A 79 10.92 -24.48 11.86
CA LYS A 79 11.93 -23.69 11.12
C LYS A 79 11.27 -22.89 10.01
N VAL A 80 11.50 -21.59 10.03
CA VAL A 80 11.05 -20.66 8.99
C VAL A 80 11.89 -20.86 7.72
N LYS A 81 11.22 -21.00 6.57
CA LYS A 81 11.82 -21.20 5.24
C LYS A 81 11.15 -20.30 4.21
N GLY A 82 11.93 -19.64 3.36
CA GLY A 82 11.35 -18.76 2.35
C GLY A 82 10.58 -19.55 1.31
N VAL A 83 9.49 -18.97 0.85
CA VAL A 83 8.68 -19.50 -0.25
C VAL A 83 8.53 -18.44 -1.33
N VAL A 84 8.66 -18.86 -2.59
CA VAL A 84 8.34 -18.04 -3.75
C VAL A 84 7.43 -18.83 -4.66
N GLU A 85 6.28 -18.25 -4.98
CA GLU A 85 5.31 -18.82 -5.90
C GLU A 85 5.18 -17.97 -7.15
N ARG A 86 5.00 -18.63 -8.29
CA ARG A 86 4.79 -17.97 -9.57
C ARG A 86 3.53 -18.46 -10.25
N PHE A 87 2.70 -17.52 -10.68
CA PHE A 87 1.66 -17.75 -11.68
C PHE A 87 2.19 -17.38 -13.07
N ASP A 88 2.10 -18.30 -14.03
CA ASP A 88 2.53 -18.07 -15.42
C ASP A 88 1.41 -17.59 -16.35
N GLY A 89 0.22 -17.29 -15.81
CA GLY A 89 -1.00 -17.01 -16.56
C GLY A 89 -1.94 -18.20 -16.64
N LYS A 90 -1.46 -19.42 -16.34
CA LYS A 90 -2.24 -20.66 -16.38
C LYS A 90 -2.15 -21.44 -15.07
N ARG A 91 -0.95 -21.58 -14.50
CA ARG A 91 -0.70 -22.41 -13.32
C ARG A 91 0.21 -21.72 -12.32
N TRP A 92 0.03 -22.10 -11.06
CA TRP A 92 0.92 -21.76 -9.97
C TRP A 92 2.06 -22.77 -9.87
N THR A 93 3.25 -22.31 -9.53
CA THR A 93 4.43 -23.15 -9.34
C THR A 93 5.27 -22.60 -8.19
N LEU A 94 5.61 -23.48 -7.24
CA LEU A 94 6.59 -23.20 -6.20
C LEU A 94 8.00 -23.22 -6.78
N LEU A 95 8.79 -22.19 -6.50
CA LEU A 95 10.18 -22.17 -6.95
C LEU A 95 11.10 -22.95 -5.99
N PRO A 96 12.03 -23.75 -6.53
CA PRO A 96 13.01 -24.45 -5.72
C PRO A 96 14.17 -23.52 -5.30
N GLY A 97 14.92 -23.95 -4.26
CA GLY A 97 16.20 -23.35 -3.89
C GLY A 97 16.13 -21.92 -3.34
N VAL A 98 15.00 -21.53 -2.74
CA VAL A 98 14.81 -20.21 -2.14
C VAL A 98 15.75 -20.04 -0.93
N PRO A 99 16.65 -19.04 -0.92
CA PRO A 99 17.81 -19.02 0.00
C PRO A 99 17.63 -18.24 1.31
N ALA A 100 16.54 -17.51 1.52
CA ALA A 100 16.27 -16.77 2.76
C ALA A 100 15.11 -17.42 3.53
N ALA A 101 15.17 -17.36 4.87
CA ALA A 101 14.19 -17.99 5.74
C ALA A 101 12.88 -17.21 5.77
N ASP A 102 12.95 -15.89 5.95
CA ASP A 102 11.79 -15.01 5.91
C ASP A 102 11.96 -13.97 4.80
N LEU A 103 11.04 -13.98 3.84
CA LEU A 103 11.05 -13.06 2.71
C LEU A 103 10.05 -11.94 2.97
N THR A 104 10.54 -10.72 3.08
CA THR A 104 9.71 -9.55 3.41
C THR A 104 9.23 -8.81 2.17
N ALA A 105 9.97 -8.89 1.05
CA ALA A 105 9.66 -8.11 -0.14
C ALA A 105 10.10 -8.82 -1.43
N ILE A 106 9.42 -8.52 -2.54
CA ILE A 106 9.68 -9.06 -3.88
C ILE A 106 9.54 -7.99 -4.95
N ALA A 107 10.56 -7.87 -5.82
CA ALA A 107 10.48 -7.03 -7.02
C ALA A 107 10.76 -7.86 -8.28
N ALA A 108 10.00 -7.62 -9.35
CA ALA A 108 10.19 -8.32 -10.62
C ALA A 108 10.15 -7.34 -11.80
N SER A 109 11.18 -7.37 -12.64
CA SER A 109 11.20 -6.64 -13.92
C SER A 109 11.04 -7.56 -15.14
N SER A 110 11.24 -8.86 -14.96
CA SER A 110 10.92 -9.89 -15.96
C SER A 110 10.87 -11.27 -15.28
N PRO A 111 10.37 -12.32 -15.96
CA PRO A 111 10.38 -13.68 -15.39
C PRO A 111 11.78 -14.26 -15.12
N LYS A 112 12.83 -13.60 -15.64
CA LYS A 112 14.25 -13.96 -15.47
C LYS A 112 15.02 -12.93 -14.63
N SER A 113 14.30 -12.01 -13.99
CA SER A 113 14.88 -10.98 -13.13
C SER A 113 13.90 -10.65 -12.02
N VAL A 114 13.90 -11.54 -11.03
CA VAL A 114 13.10 -11.41 -9.80
C VAL A 114 14.07 -11.32 -8.63
N TRP A 115 13.84 -10.36 -7.75
CA TRP A 115 14.58 -10.20 -6.51
C TRP A 115 13.66 -10.46 -5.34
N VAL A 116 14.17 -11.21 -4.36
CA VAL A 116 13.51 -11.38 -3.07
C VAL A 116 14.46 -10.94 -1.96
N PHE A 117 13.88 -10.35 -0.93
CA PHE A 117 14.61 -9.77 0.18
C PHE A 117 14.22 -10.43 1.48
N GLY A 118 15.22 -10.64 2.33
CA GLY A 118 15.04 -11.06 3.71
C GLY A 118 16.13 -10.42 4.57
N GLN A 119 16.22 -10.81 5.84
CA GLN A 119 17.14 -10.18 6.80
C GLN A 119 18.58 -10.07 6.27
N GLY A 120 19.00 -8.85 5.93
CA GLY A 120 20.34 -8.53 5.42
C GLY A 120 20.70 -9.10 4.06
N ARG A 121 19.75 -9.65 3.28
CA ARG A 121 20.03 -10.42 2.05
C ARG A 121 19.11 -10.04 0.89
N ALA A 122 19.68 -9.97 -0.30
CA ALA A 122 18.96 -9.86 -1.56
C ALA A 122 19.30 -11.06 -2.45
N SER A 123 18.30 -11.80 -2.91
CA SER A 123 18.48 -12.98 -3.75
C SER A 123 17.83 -12.80 -5.10
N ARG A 124 18.60 -12.98 -6.17
CA ARG A 124 18.14 -12.79 -7.55
C ARG A 124 17.89 -14.12 -8.24
N TRP A 125 16.70 -14.30 -8.79
CA TRP A 125 16.38 -15.33 -9.75
C TRP A 125 16.74 -14.88 -11.17
N ASN A 126 17.54 -15.69 -11.86
CA ASN A 126 17.96 -15.42 -13.24
C ASN A 126 17.15 -16.19 -14.31
N GLY A 127 16.09 -16.90 -13.91
CA GLY A 127 15.36 -17.84 -14.77
C GLY A 127 15.71 -19.31 -14.57
N LYS A 128 16.82 -19.61 -13.87
CA LYS A 128 17.31 -20.97 -13.64
C LYS A 128 17.75 -21.21 -12.19
N SER A 129 18.42 -20.23 -11.57
CA SER A 129 18.95 -20.36 -10.21
C SER A 129 18.91 -19.04 -9.46
N TRP A 130 19.00 -19.14 -8.13
CA TRP A 130 19.14 -18.01 -7.23
C TRP A 130 20.61 -17.64 -7.02
N THR A 131 20.88 -16.34 -6.90
CA THR A 131 22.18 -15.83 -6.42
C THR A 131 21.94 -14.81 -5.33
N THR A 132 22.52 -15.03 -4.15
CA THR A 132 22.33 -14.16 -3.00
C THR A 132 23.52 -13.22 -2.78
N ARG A 133 23.21 -11.98 -2.38
CA ARG A 133 24.16 -10.96 -2.00
C ARG A 133 23.77 -10.38 -0.63
N SER A 134 24.78 -10.00 0.14
CA SER A 134 24.58 -9.32 1.42
C SER A 134 24.19 -7.85 1.19
N LEU A 135 23.26 -7.35 1.99
CA LEU A 135 22.90 -5.93 2.12
C LEU A 135 23.44 -5.30 3.42
N GLY A 136 24.14 -6.11 4.23
CA GLY A 136 24.59 -5.77 5.58
C GLY A 136 23.64 -6.30 6.66
N LYS A 137 24.19 -6.77 7.79
CA LYS A 137 23.44 -7.48 8.85
C LYS A 137 22.31 -6.65 9.49
N ARG A 138 22.41 -5.32 9.45
CA ARG A 138 21.44 -4.38 10.03
C ARG A 138 20.35 -3.94 9.04
N PHE A 139 20.48 -4.27 7.76
CA PHE A 139 19.50 -3.85 6.75
C PHE A 139 18.42 -4.92 6.59
N SER A 140 17.16 -4.56 6.81
CA SER A 140 16.01 -5.37 6.40
C SER A 140 15.18 -4.55 5.43
N ALA A 141 14.81 -5.12 4.30
CA ALA A 141 13.97 -4.43 3.33
C ALA A 141 12.54 -4.39 3.87
N ALA A 142 11.99 -3.18 4.00
CA ALA A 142 10.57 -2.97 4.25
C ALA A 142 9.79 -3.07 2.93
N ASP A 143 10.35 -2.52 1.85
CA ASP A 143 9.74 -2.53 0.53
C ASP A 143 10.82 -2.44 -0.57
N THR A 144 10.44 -2.81 -1.80
CA THR A 144 11.31 -2.84 -2.97
C THR A 144 10.55 -2.63 -4.27
N ASP A 145 11.22 -2.01 -5.24
CA ASP A 145 10.72 -1.95 -6.61
C ASP A 145 11.85 -2.15 -7.64
N ALA A 146 11.50 -2.64 -8.82
CA ALA A 146 12.42 -2.95 -9.91
C ALA A 146 11.93 -2.39 -11.25
N LEU A 147 12.59 -1.33 -11.72
CA LEU A 147 12.37 -0.80 -13.06
C LEU A 147 12.91 -1.74 -14.15
N ASN A 148 14.10 -2.30 -13.94
CA ASN A 148 14.73 -3.23 -14.85
C ASN A 148 15.81 -4.07 -14.14
N VAL A 149 16.50 -4.95 -14.88
CA VAL A 149 17.55 -5.84 -14.32
C VAL A 149 18.75 -5.12 -13.69
N LYS A 150 18.95 -3.83 -14.00
CA LYS A 150 20.05 -2.99 -13.51
C LYS A 150 19.59 -1.84 -12.62
N ASP A 151 18.31 -1.76 -12.29
CA ASP A 151 17.75 -0.67 -11.49
C ASP A 151 16.67 -1.23 -10.56
N VAL A 152 17.10 -1.55 -9.34
CA VAL A 152 16.25 -2.09 -8.28
C VAL A 152 16.57 -1.33 -7.01
N TRP A 153 15.53 -0.85 -6.33
CA TRP A 153 15.64 -0.16 -5.06
C TRP A 153 14.99 -0.97 -3.96
N ALA A 154 15.57 -0.91 -2.77
CA ALA A 154 14.98 -1.42 -1.55
C ALA A 154 15.20 -0.39 -0.43
N VAL A 155 14.19 -0.18 0.40
CA VAL A 155 14.26 0.73 1.55
C VAL A 155 14.15 -0.06 2.85
N GLY A 156 14.83 0.41 3.90
CA GLY A 156 14.78 -0.23 5.21
C GLY A 156 14.11 0.66 6.26
N ALA A 157 13.03 0.17 6.86
CA ALA A 157 12.28 0.91 7.87
C ALA A 157 13.16 1.31 9.07
N GLN A 158 13.99 0.41 9.59
CA GLN A 158 14.72 0.64 10.84
C GLN A 158 16.03 1.43 10.70
N THR A 159 16.53 1.66 9.49
CA THR A 159 17.91 2.18 9.30
C THR A 159 18.01 3.51 8.58
N ALA A 160 16.88 4.16 8.26
CA ALA A 160 16.83 5.38 7.43
C ALA A 160 17.80 5.29 6.24
N SER A 161 17.78 4.15 5.54
CA SER A 161 18.71 3.86 4.46
C SER A 161 18.04 3.12 3.32
N ALA A 162 18.59 3.30 2.13
CA ALA A 162 18.18 2.61 0.92
C ALA A 162 19.35 1.79 0.34
N ARG A 163 19.01 0.77 -0.44
CA ARG A 163 19.93 -0.03 -1.24
C ARG A 163 19.53 0.08 -2.70
N HIS A 164 20.52 0.33 -3.56
CA HIS A 164 20.32 0.42 -5.00
C HIS A 164 21.19 -0.59 -5.73
N TRP A 165 20.57 -1.44 -6.53
CA TRP A 165 21.25 -2.32 -7.46
C TRP A 165 21.46 -1.59 -8.78
N ASN A 166 22.72 -1.46 -9.20
CA ASN A 166 23.11 -0.79 -10.43
C ASN A 166 23.43 -1.74 -11.60
N GLY A 167 23.07 -3.03 -11.49
CA GLY A 167 23.44 -4.06 -12.45
C GLY A 167 24.72 -4.84 -12.12
N LYS A 168 25.55 -4.35 -11.19
CA LYS A 168 26.80 -5.00 -10.78
C LYS A 168 26.92 -5.21 -9.28
N SER A 169 26.55 -4.22 -8.48
CA SER A 169 26.63 -4.25 -7.03
C SER A 169 25.48 -3.47 -6.39
N TRP A 170 25.17 -3.83 -5.14
CA TRP A 170 24.32 -3.03 -4.28
C TRP A 170 25.12 -1.87 -3.71
N ARG A 171 24.56 -0.66 -3.75
CA ARG A 171 25.09 0.56 -3.14
C ARG A 171 24.17 1.02 -2.02
N SER A 172 24.74 1.62 -0.99
CA SER A 172 24.00 2.16 0.16
C SER A 172 23.83 3.66 0.00
N PHE A 173 22.63 4.16 0.30
CA PHE A 173 22.32 5.59 0.35
C PHE A 173 21.61 5.92 1.66
N ALA A 174 21.98 7.04 2.27
CA ALA A 174 21.26 7.58 3.41
C ALA A 174 19.92 8.18 2.95
N LEU A 175 18.90 8.00 3.78
CA LEU A 175 17.60 8.64 3.62
C LEU A 175 17.44 9.77 4.65
N PRO A 176 16.73 10.86 4.31
CA PRO A 176 16.38 11.91 5.27
C PRO A 176 15.47 11.45 6.42
N GLY A 177 14.85 10.27 6.29
CA GLY A 177 13.99 9.66 7.31
C GLY A 177 13.89 8.15 7.09
N GLN A 178 13.12 7.47 7.93
CA GLN A 178 12.81 6.06 7.75
C GLN A 178 11.80 5.90 6.60
N ALA A 179 11.95 4.83 5.83
CA ALA A 179 11.07 4.54 4.70
C ALA A 179 10.49 3.13 4.82
N SER A 180 9.17 3.07 4.68
CA SER A 180 8.38 1.84 4.66
C SER A 180 8.00 1.44 3.25
N ALA A 181 8.03 2.38 2.29
CA ALA A 181 7.60 2.17 0.91
C ALA A 181 8.56 2.84 -0.09
N VAL A 182 8.70 2.26 -1.28
CA VAL A 182 9.51 2.78 -2.39
C VAL A 182 8.86 2.47 -3.74
N ASP A 183 8.79 3.46 -4.63
CA ASP A 183 8.23 3.28 -5.97
C ASP A 183 9.11 3.99 -7.02
N ILE A 184 9.44 3.28 -8.11
CA ILE A 184 10.25 3.77 -9.21
C ILE A 184 9.35 4.20 -10.37
N TYR A 185 9.21 5.51 -10.56
CA TYR A 185 8.51 6.04 -11.74
C TYR A 185 9.33 5.85 -13.02
N LYS A 186 10.62 6.20 -12.97
CA LYS A 186 11.58 6.03 -14.06
C LYS A 186 13.01 6.07 -13.54
N ALA A 187 13.97 5.77 -14.42
CA ALA A 187 15.38 5.86 -14.09
C ALA A 187 15.71 7.25 -13.53
N ARG A 188 16.37 7.27 -12.36
CA ARG A 188 16.72 8.49 -11.61
C ARG A 188 15.51 9.31 -11.11
N ASP A 189 14.33 8.70 -11.00
CA ASP A 189 13.15 9.32 -10.39
C ASP A 189 12.44 8.27 -9.54
N VAL A 190 12.87 8.18 -8.29
CA VAL A 190 12.40 7.20 -7.32
C VAL A 190 11.88 7.94 -6.11
N TRP A 191 10.79 7.47 -5.56
CA TRP A 191 10.18 8.06 -4.39
C TRP A 191 10.13 7.04 -3.27
N ALA A 192 10.19 7.53 -2.04
CA ALA A 192 10.01 6.71 -0.87
C ALA A 192 9.18 7.47 0.16
N ALA A 193 8.45 6.74 0.99
CA ALA A 193 7.61 7.30 2.03
C ALA A 193 7.77 6.51 3.33
N GLY A 194 7.55 7.20 4.45
CA GLY A 194 7.61 6.62 5.79
C GLY A 194 7.44 7.69 6.84
N LEU A 195 8.35 7.71 7.81
CA LEU A 195 8.33 8.63 8.96
C LEU A 195 9.70 9.26 9.24
N ASN A 196 9.68 10.46 9.80
CA ASN A 196 10.85 11.16 10.32
C ASN A 196 10.55 11.70 11.71
N GLY A 197 11.04 11.03 12.75
CA GLY A 197 10.52 11.23 14.11
C GLY A 197 9.05 10.80 14.17
N SER A 198 8.17 11.65 14.70
CA SER A 198 6.73 11.40 14.78
C SER A 198 5.93 11.92 13.57
N GLN A 199 6.59 12.45 12.53
CA GLN A 199 5.93 13.07 11.39
C GLN A 199 6.06 12.23 10.11
N PRO A 200 5.06 12.26 9.22
CA PRO A 200 5.15 11.58 7.95
C PRO A 200 6.23 12.25 7.08
N THR A 201 6.91 11.46 6.25
CA THR A 201 7.88 11.98 5.29
C THR A 201 7.73 11.33 3.93
N ILE A 202 7.91 12.13 2.88
CA ILE A 202 8.09 11.67 1.51
C ILE A 202 9.42 12.22 1.03
N MET A 203 10.20 11.38 0.36
CA MET A 203 11.53 11.71 -0.13
C MET A 203 11.68 11.24 -1.56
N ARG A 204 12.48 11.97 -2.34
CA ARG A 204 12.66 11.72 -3.77
C ARG A 204 14.12 11.71 -4.15
N TRP A 205 14.48 10.72 -4.95
CA TRP A 205 15.76 10.56 -5.58
C TRP A 205 15.73 11.15 -6.98
N ARG A 206 16.66 12.07 -7.27
CA ARG A 206 16.88 12.63 -8.61
C ARG A 206 18.30 12.43 -9.14
N GLY A 207 18.93 11.30 -8.78
CA GLY A 207 20.23 10.91 -9.34
C GLY A 207 21.47 11.47 -8.64
N GLY A 208 21.45 11.61 -7.32
CA GLY A 208 22.62 11.98 -6.53
C GLY A 208 22.44 11.74 -5.03
N SER A 209 21.42 12.34 -4.44
CA SER A 209 21.00 12.11 -3.05
C SER A 209 19.48 12.11 -2.94
N TRP A 210 18.98 11.48 -1.87
CA TRP A 210 17.57 11.57 -1.49
C TRP A 210 17.31 12.92 -0.84
N LYS A 211 16.23 13.59 -1.26
CA LYS A 211 15.80 14.86 -0.68
C LYS A 211 14.37 14.75 -0.16
N PRO A 212 14.05 15.30 1.02
CA PRO A 212 12.69 15.33 1.49
C PRO A 212 11.85 16.26 0.61
N ILE A 213 10.56 15.96 0.50
CA ILE A 213 9.55 16.82 -0.11
C ILE A 213 8.75 17.45 1.03
N ALA A 214 8.52 18.76 0.93
CA ALA A 214 7.69 19.47 1.90
C ALA A 214 6.25 18.92 1.88
N LEU A 215 5.73 18.60 3.05
CA LEU A 215 4.37 18.12 3.25
C LEU A 215 3.57 19.15 4.07
N PRO A 216 2.24 19.24 3.84
CA PRO A 216 1.36 19.93 4.77
C PRO A 216 1.51 19.31 6.17
N PRO A 217 1.55 20.11 7.25
CA PRO A 217 1.63 19.58 8.60
C PRO A 217 0.40 18.73 8.93
N VAL A 218 0.61 17.65 9.68
CA VAL A 218 -0.47 16.82 10.23
C VAL A 218 -0.62 17.15 11.71
N THR A 219 -1.82 17.60 12.10
CA THR A 219 -2.13 17.83 13.51
C THR A 219 -2.24 16.50 14.24
N LEU A 220 -1.40 16.31 15.25
CA LEU A 220 -1.38 15.09 16.06
C LEU A 220 -2.45 15.16 17.16
N PRO A 221 -3.12 14.04 17.48
CA PRO A 221 -4.09 13.97 18.56
C PRO A 221 -3.45 14.00 19.95
N SER A 222 -2.18 13.63 20.07
CA SER A 222 -1.41 13.61 21.32
C SER A 222 0.10 13.75 21.04
N PRO A 223 0.92 14.11 22.05
CA PRO A 223 2.38 14.25 21.89
C PRO A 223 3.13 12.95 21.55
N ASP A 224 2.59 11.81 21.99
CA ASP A 224 3.12 10.46 21.76
C ASP A 224 2.63 9.84 20.45
N ALA A 225 1.74 10.52 19.71
CA ALA A 225 1.22 9.99 18.47
C ALA A 225 2.32 9.78 17.42
N GLU A 226 2.27 8.63 16.77
CA GLU A 226 3.12 8.28 15.64
C GLU A 226 2.35 8.43 14.33
N VAL A 227 3.00 9.02 13.32
CA VAL A 227 2.45 9.16 11.97
C VAL A 227 3.42 8.62 10.96
N GLY A 228 2.96 7.68 10.14
CA GLY A 228 3.79 7.06 9.12
C GLY A 228 3.01 6.64 7.90
N PHE A 229 3.61 6.85 6.74
CA PHE A 229 3.17 6.18 5.52
C PHE A 229 3.57 4.71 5.55
N ARG A 230 2.65 3.86 5.11
CA ARG A 230 2.83 2.42 4.93
C ARG A 230 3.05 2.05 3.47
N ASP A 231 2.47 2.83 2.54
CA ASP A 231 2.64 2.59 1.11
C ASP A 231 2.62 3.90 0.30
N LEU A 232 3.19 3.86 -0.91
CA LEU A 232 3.35 4.97 -1.84
C LEU A 232 3.17 4.49 -3.28
N LEU A 233 2.35 5.20 -4.05
CA LEU A 233 2.14 4.98 -5.47
C LEU A 233 2.44 6.24 -6.28
N VAL A 234 3.34 6.13 -7.25
CA VAL A 234 3.73 7.16 -8.20
C VAL A 234 3.22 6.80 -9.60
N MET A 235 2.00 7.25 -9.92
CA MET A 235 1.46 7.07 -11.28
C MET A 235 2.11 8.00 -12.30
N SER A 236 2.48 9.20 -11.86
CA SER A 236 3.23 10.21 -12.63
C SER A 236 3.86 11.22 -11.67
N PRO A 237 4.78 12.09 -12.13
CA PRO A 237 5.30 13.18 -11.31
C PRO A 237 4.22 14.14 -10.80
N GLU A 238 3.05 14.14 -11.43
CA GLU A 238 1.87 14.95 -11.10
C GLU A 238 0.74 14.16 -10.43
N ASN A 239 0.93 12.87 -10.13
CA ASN A 239 -0.09 12.04 -9.53
C ASN A 239 0.56 11.00 -8.62
N VAL A 240 0.67 11.34 -7.34
CA VAL A 240 1.31 10.50 -6.31
C VAL A 240 0.37 10.34 -5.13
N TRP A 241 0.22 9.11 -4.65
CA TRP A 241 -0.60 8.77 -3.49
C TRP A 241 0.28 8.18 -2.42
N ALA A 242 0.16 8.65 -1.19
CA ALA A 242 0.81 8.07 -0.03
C ALA A 242 -0.27 7.73 1.01
N VAL A 243 -0.23 6.53 1.57
CA VAL A 243 -1.27 6.04 2.48
C VAL A 243 -0.64 5.47 3.74
N GLY A 244 -1.33 5.61 4.86
CA GLY A 244 -0.84 5.20 6.17
C GLY A 244 -1.85 5.48 7.28
N GLY A 245 -1.34 5.83 8.45
CA GLY A 245 -2.18 6.20 9.58
C GLY A 245 -1.45 6.98 10.65
N ILE A 246 -2.25 7.37 11.63
CA ILE A 246 -1.84 8.00 12.89
C ILE A 246 -2.24 7.02 13.99
N SER A 247 -1.33 6.70 14.91
CA SER A 247 -1.61 5.86 16.08
C SER A 247 -1.08 6.51 17.35
N TRP A 248 -1.78 6.31 18.47
CA TRP A 248 -1.38 6.82 19.77
C TRP A 248 -1.97 5.95 20.87
N GLU A 249 -1.36 5.97 22.05
CA GLU A 249 -1.87 5.25 23.20
C GLU A 249 -2.82 6.13 24.01
N GLY A 250 -3.77 5.50 24.70
CA GLY A 250 -4.62 6.16 25.67
C GLY A 250 -5.45 5.15 26.44
N ALA A 251 -6.43 5.62 27.21
CA ALA A 251 -7.34 4.77 27.96
C ALA A 251 -8.75 4.82 27.38
N ASN A 252 -9.45 3.68 27.36
CA ASN A 252 -10.87 3.63 27.04
C ASN A 252 -11.72 4.15 28.23
N GLU A 253 -13.05 4.12 28.10
CA GLU A 253 -13.96 4.58 29.17
C GLU A 253 -13.86 3.74 30.46
N GLU A 254 -13.36 2.50 30.36
CA GLU A 254 -13.15 1.57 31.47
C GLU A 254 -11.76 1.72 32.12
N GLY A 255 -10.89 2.57 31.55
CA GLY A 255 -9.54 2.81 32.02
C GLY A 255 -8.49 1.85 31.46
N ASP A 256 -8.84 0.97 30.52
CA ASP A 256 -7.88 0.06 29.90
C ASP A 256 -7.04 0.78 28.84
N ASP A 257 -5.74 0.45 28.83
CA ASP A 257 -4.82 0.90 27.80
C ASP A 257 -5.24 0.38 26.43
N VAL A 258 -5.44 1.30 25.49
CA VAL A 258 -5.86 1.04 24.12
C VAL A 258 -5.07 1.87 23.14
N THR A 259 -4.67 1.23 22.04
CA THR A 259 -4.08 1.91 20.90
C THR A 259 -5.18 2.46 20.01
N PHE A 260 -5.30 3.78 19.95
CA PHE A 260 -6.18 4.45 19.01
C PHE A 260 -5.50 4.62 17.65
N SER A 261 -6.32 4.71 16.59
CA SER A 261 -5.80 4.99 15.26
C SER A 261 -6.74 5.84 14.40
N ARG A 262 -6.16 6.49 13.39
CA ARG A 262 -6.83 7.19 12.28
C ARG A 262 -6.18 6.79 10.97
N THR A 263 -6.94 6.84 9.89
CA THR A 263 -6.40 6.76 8.54
C THR A 263 -5.67 8.05 8.16
N LEU A 264 -4.64 7.92 7.31
CA LEU A 264 -3.95 9.03 6.67
C LEU A 264 -3.80 8.74 5.18
N LEU A 265 -4.23 9.66 4.34
CA LEU A 265 -3.96 9.67 2.90
C LEU A 265 -3.44 11.03 2.48
N MET A 266 -2.39 11.06 1.66
CA MET A 266 -1.94 12.27 0.96
C MET A 266 -1.94 12.04 -0.54
N HIS A 267 -2.43 13.03 -1.30
CA HIS A 267 -2.44 13.02 -2.76
C HIS A 267 -1.74 14.25 -3.34
N TRP A 268 -0.79 14.03 -4.23
CA TRP A 268 -0.08 15.05 -4.99
C TRP A 268 -0.69 15.18 -6.38
N ASN A 269 -1.04 16.41 -6.76
CA ASN A 269 -1.65 16.71 -8.06
C ASN A 269 -0.69 17.39 -9.07
N GLY A 270 0.62 17.38 -8.82
CA GLY A 270 1.61 18.12 -9.63
C GLY A 270 2.02 19.46 -9.06
N THR A 271 1.25 20.02 -8.12
CA THR A 271 1.52 21.35 -7.56
C THR A 271 1.45 21.39 -6.05
N LYS A 272 0.52 20.65 -5.44
CA LYS A 272 0.34 20.60 -3.99
C LYS A 272 -0.10 19.23 -3.53
N TRP A 273 0.26 18.93 -2.30
CA TRP A 273 -0.29 17.81 -1.55
C TRP A 273 -1.62 18.23 -0.93
N THR A 274 -2.58 17.30 -0.95
CA THR A 274 -3.82 17.37 -0.19
C THR A 274 -3.82 16.23 0.81
N THR A 275 -4.22 16.51 2.04
CA THR A 275 -4.18 15.56 3.16
C THR A 275 -5.59 15.24 3.61
N LEU A 276 -5.89 13.94 3.76
CA LEU A 276 -7.11 13.43 4.36
C LEU A 276 -6.74 12.62 5.61
N VAL A 277 -7.28 13.04 6.76
CA VAL A 277 -7.14 12.34 8.04
C VAL A 277 -8.52 11.85 8.45
N GLY A 278 -8.65 10.55 8.70
CA GLY A 278 -9.92 9.95 9.10
C GLY A 278 -10.26 10.19 10.56
N LYS A 279 -11.42 9.66 10.96
CA LYS A 279 -11.91 9.69 12.34
C LYS A 279 -11.16 8.65 13.20
N THR A 280 -11.13 8.90 14.51
CA THR A 280 -10.61 7.93 15.49
C THR A 280 -11.35 6.59 15.37
N GLY A 281 -10.61 5.49 15.46
CA GLY A 281 -11.10 4.12 15.27
C GLY A 281 -10.92 3.60 13.83
N GLY A 282 -10.50 4.46 12.90
CA GLY A 282 -10.19 4.05 11.53
C GLY A 282 -8.86 3.30 11.47
N GLN A 283 -8.92 2.00 11.14
CA GLN A 283 -7.72 1.20 10.88
C GLN A 283 -6.86 1.87 9.79
N PRO A 284 -5.53 1.96 9.95
CA PRO A 284 -4.66 2.62 8.97
C PRO A 284 -4.77 2.02 7.57
N TYR A 285 -4.56 2.86 6.56
CA TYR A 285 -4.36 2.36 5.20
C TYR A 285 -3.00 1.67 5.09
N THR A 286 -2.98 0.51 4.45
CA THR A 286 -1.79 -0.36 4.38
C THR A 286 -1.19 -0.45 2.99
N GLN A 287 -1.99 -0.31 1.95
CA GLN A 287 -1.56 -0.45 0.56
C GLN A 287 -2.33 0.49 -0.38
N VAL A 288 -1.70 0.91 -1.47
CA VAL A 288 -2.29 1.67 -2.56
C VAL A 288 -1.74 1.20 -3.90
N THR A 289 -2.61 0.88 -4.85
CA THR A 289 -2.20 0.40 -6.18
C THR A 289 -3.13 0.97 -7.25
N PRO A 290 -2.67 1.25 -8.48
CA PRO A 290 -3.54 1.82 -9.49
C PRO A 290 -4.65 0.83 -9.86
N ASP A 291 -5.82 1.34 -10.25
CA ASP A 291 -6.92 0.52 -10.76
C ASP A 291 -6.79 0.23 -12.27
N GLY A 292 -5.86 0.90 -12.95
CA GLY A 292 -5.62 0.77 -14.39
C GLY A 292 -6.54 1.62 -15.28
N THR A 293 -7.49 2.35 -14.70
CA THR A 293 -8.45 3.24 -15.39
C THR A 293 -8.34 4.71 -14.95
N GLY A 294 -7.38 5.02 -14.08
CA GLY A 294 -7.06 6.38 -13.61
C GLY A 294 -7.47 6.65 -12.16
N GLY A 295 -8.07 5.66 -11.48
CA GLY A 295 -8.28 5.63 -10.04
C GLY A 295 -7.24 4.74 -9.33
N VAL A 296 -7.51 4.47 -8.06
CA VAL A 296 -6.67 3.61 -7.21
C VAL A 296 -7.52 2.66 -6.38
N TRP A 297 -6.92 1.52 -6.03
CA TRP A 297 -7.36 0.70 -4.91
C TRP A 297 -6.57 1.09 -3.68
N VAL A 298 -7.24 1.26 -2.54
CA VAL A 298 -6.63 1.49 -1.24
C VAL A 298 -7.09 0.39 -0.28
N VAL A 299 -6.15 -0.22 0.43
CA VAL A 299 -6.44 -1.25 1.44
C VAL A 299 -6.43 -0.59 2.81
N GLN A 300 -7.48 -0.82 3.60
CA GLN A 300 -7.63 -0.33 4.97
C GLN A 300 -7.65 -1.49 5.96
N GLY A 301 -6.67 -1.49 6.86
CA GLY A 301 -6.38 -2.63 7.73
C GLY A 301 -5.83 -3.83 6.95
N ALA A 302 -4.98 -4.64 7.57
CA ALA A 302 -4.50 -5.88 6.96
C ALA A 302 -5.44 -7.06 7.29
N TRP A 303 -5.93 -7.13 8.54
CA TRP A 303 -6.84 -8.17 9.03
C TRP A 303 -8.28 -7.88 8.61
N ASN A 304 -8.93 -8.83 7.94
CA ASN A 304 -10.26 -8.71 7.36
C ASN A 304 -10.45 -7.37 6.63
N ALA A 305 -9.48 -7.06 5.77
CA ALA A 305 -9.28 -5.74 5.18
C ALA A 305 -10.55 -5.19 4.50
N THR A 306 -10.69 -3.87 4.56
CA THR A 306 -11.63 -3.13 3.71
C THR A 306 -10.91 -2.63 2.46
N LEU A 307 -11.50 -2.87 1.30
CA LEU A 307 -10.94 -2.53 -0.01
C LEU A 307 -11.71 -1.32 -0.57
N TRP A 308 -11.03 -0.20 -0.71
CA TRP A 308 -11.59 1.04 -1.26
C TRP A 308 -11.23 1.19 -2.74
N HIS A 309 -12.23 1.32 -3.61
CA HIS A 309 -12.05 1.78 -4.98
C HIS A 309 -12.24 3.30 -5.01
N VAL A 310 -11.17 4.02 -5.29
CA VAL A 310 -11.15 5.48 -5.30
C VAL A 310 -11.05 5.96 -6.74
N THR A 311 -12.09 6.66 -7.18
CA THR A 311 -12.22 7.19 -8.54
C THR A 311 -12.55 8.68 -8.49
N ARG A 312 -12.60 9.34 -9.65
CA ARG A 312 -13.09 10.73 -9.73
C ARG A 312 -14.55 10.88 -9.27
N SER A 313 -15.35 9.83 -9.40
CA SER A 313 -16.75 9.81 -8.94
C SER A 313 -16.89 9.59 -7.43
N GLY A 314 -15.80 9.37 -6.71
CA GLY A 314 -15.79 9.13 -5.27
C GLY A 314 -15.28 7.76 -4.90
N TRP A 315 -15.60 7.38 -3.65
CA TRP A 315 -15.08 6.22 -2.96
C TRP A 315 -16.16 5.16 -2.81
N LYS A 316 -15.76 3.90 -3.00
CA LYS A 316 -16.62 2.75 -2.69
C LYS A 316 -15.81 1.70 -1.96
N SER A 317 -16.37 1.12 -0.90
CA SER A 317 -15.73 0.04 -0.17
C SER A 317 -16.36 -1.32 -0.45
N THR A 318 -15.56 -2.36 -0.32
CA THR A 318 -16.02 -3.76 -0.24
C THR A 318 -15.12 -4.51 0.75
N PRO A 319 -15.66 -5.42 1.58
CA PRO A 319 -14.82 -6.25 2.43
C PRO A 319 -13.98 -7.22 1.57
N LEU A 320 -12.80 -7.57 2.06
CA LEU A 320 -11.98 -8.62 1.45
C LEU A 320 -12.76 -9.95 1.43
N PRO A 321 -12.97 -10.57 0.26
CA PRO A 321 -13.68 -11.85 0.17
C PRO A 321 -12.94 -12.96 0.89
N ARG A 322 -13.63 -13.73 1.71
CA ARG A 322 -13.06 -14.84 2.49
C ARG A 322 -14.01 -16.04 2.51
N ARG A 323 -13.50 -17.22 2.84
CA ARG A 323 -14.35 -18.40 3.04
C ARG A 323 -15.13 -18.25 4.37
N PRO A 324 -16.33 -18.83 4.49
CA PRO A 324 -17.01 -18.91 5.78
C PRO A 324 -16.12 -19.60 6.83
N GLY A 325 -16.11 -19.06 8.05
CA GLY A 325 -15.32 -19.60 9.16
C GLY A 325 -13.82 -19.32 9.11
N THR A 326 -13.35 -18.45 8.21
CA THR A 326 -11.93 -18.07 8.12
C THR A 326 -11.76 -16.56 8.17
N ASP A 327 -10.80 -16.06 8.95
CA ASP A 327 -10.28 -14.70 8.82
C ASP A 327 -9.18 -14.63 7.76
N ALA A 328 -8.90 -13.42 7.28
CA ALA A 328 -7.95 -13.20 6.20
C ALA A 328 -7.06 -11.99 6.46
N VAL A 329 -5.77 -12.12 6.14
CA VAL A 329 -4.83 -11.01 6.09
C VAL A 329 -4.47 -10.73 4.64
N LEU A 330 -4.58 -9.47 4.22
CA LEU A 330 -4.07 -9.00 2.93
C LEU A 330 -2.78 -8.20 3.16
N SER A 331 -1.65 -8.77 2.73
CA SER A 331 -0.32 -8.22 2.97
C SER A 331 0.08 -7.19 1.91
N SER A 332 -0.16 -7.50 0.63
CA SER A 332 0.30 -6.67 -0.49
C SER A 332 -0.64 -6.79 -1.70
N VAL A 333 -0.69 -5.73 -2.51
CA VAL A 333 -1.46 -5.68 -3.77
C VAL A 333 -0.63 -5.09 -4.91
N ALA A 334 -0.75 -5.70 -6.10
CA ALA A 334 -0.08 -5.22 -7.29
C ALA A 334 -0.94 -5.39 -8.55
N ARG A 335 -1.03 -4.32 -9.34
CA ARG A 335 -1.74 -4.32 -10.63
C ARG A 335 -0.84 -4.83 -11.76
N ILE A 336 -1.36 -5.74 -12.58
CA ILE A 336 -0.71 -6.14 -13.84
C ILE A 336 -0.60 -4.91 -14.75
N PRO A 337 0.63 -4.48 -15.10
CA PRO A 337 0.84 -3.30 -15.94
C PRO A 337 0.10 -3.37 -17.27
N GLY A 338 -0.63 -2.31 -17.61
CA GLY A 338 -1.41 -2.22 -18.86
C GLY A 338 -2.80 -2.86 -18.81
N THR A 339 -3.26 -3.30 -17.63
CA THR A 339 -4.60 -3.87 -17.44
C THR A 339 -5.29 -3.27 -16.21
N ALA A 340 -6.59 -3.55 -16.01
CA ALA A 340 -7.29 -3.27 -14.76
C ALA A 340 -7.20 -4.43 -13.74
N THR A 341 -6.47 -5.51 -14.07
CA THR A 341 -6.36 -6.67 -13.18
C THR A 341 -5.36 -6.42 -12.07
N THR A 342 -5.85 -6.48 -10.84
CA THR A 342 -5.06 -6.37 -9.62
C THR A 342 -5.03 -7.70 -8.89
N TRP A 343 -3.86 -8.08 -8.40
CA TRP A 343 -3.65 -9.23 -7.54
C TRP A 343 -3.36 -8.78 -6.12
N GLY A 344 -3.86 -9.54 -5.15
CA GLY A 344 -3.52 -9.39 -3.74
C GLY A 344 -2.99 -10.71 -3.20
N VAL A 345 -2.08 -10.64 -2.24
CA VAL A 345 -1.55 -11.80 -1.53
C VAL A 345 -1.55 -11.60 -0.03
N GLY A 346 -1.60 -12.72 0.69
CA GLY A 346 -1.61 -12.75 2.13
C GLY A 346 -1.87 -14.16 2.61
N PHE A 347 -2.70 -14.33 3.62
CA PHE A 347 -3.04 -15.65 4.16
C PHE A 347 -4.44 -15.67 4.77
N THR A 348 -4.97 -16.86 4.98
CA THR A 348 -6.22 -17.10 5.74
C THR A 348 -5.97 -18.02 6.92
N VAL A 349 -6.68 -17.78 8.01
CA VAL A 349 -6.68 -18.60 9.24
C VAL A 349 -8.12 -18.94 9.64
N PRO A 350 -8.36 -20.02 10.38
CA PRO A 350 -9.64 -20.26 11.05
C PRO A 350 -10.04 -19.07 11.92
N GLN A 351 -11.32 -18.71 11.88
CA GLN A 351 -11.84 -17.63 12.71
C GLN A 351 -11.75 -18.03 14.19
N SER A 352 -11.36 -17.09 15.07
CA SER A 352 -11.25 -17.22 16.55
C SER A 352 -9.96 -17.80 17.16
N ASP A 353 -8.91 -18.05 16.38
CA ASP A 353 -7.58 -18.37 16.95
C ASP A 353 -6.46 -17.61 16.20
N PRO A 354 -6.05 -16.42 16.68
CA PRO A 354 -4.98 -15.64 16.06
C PRO A 354 -3.59 -16.29 16.24
N ASP A 355 -3.46 -17.26 17.16
CA ASP A 355 -2.22 -17.99 17.45
C ASP A 355 -2.18 -19.37 16.78
N ASP A 356 -3.22 -19.74 16.00
CA ASP A 356 -3.28 -21.02 15.30
C ASP A 356 -2.19 -21.10 14.22
N PRO A 357 -1.26 -22.06 14.31
CA PRO A 357 -0.30 -22.37 13.26
C PRO A 357 -1.01 -23.12 12.12
N SER A 358 -1.97 -22.46 11.46
CA SER A 358 -2.67 -22.98 10.29
C SER A 358 -2.82 -21.94 9.18
N ALA A 359 -1.99 -20.89 9.19
CA ALA A 359 -2.00 -19.86 8.15
C ALA A 359 -1.74 -20.48 6.77
N ASN A 360 -2.70 -20.30 5.85
CA ASN A 360 -2.60 -20.77 4.47
C ASN A 360 -2.48 -19.58 3.53
N GLY A 361 -1.42 -19.52 2.74
CA GLY A 361 -1.17 -18.45 1.79
C GLY A 361 -2.31 -18.32 0.81
N ALA A 362 -2.79 -17.10 0.61
CA ALA A 362 -4.00 -16.83 -0.13
C ALA A 362 -3.77 -15.74 -1.18
N PHE A 363 -4.55 -15.85 -2.26
CA PHE A 363 -4.45 -14.99 -3.43
C PHE A 363 -5.83 -14.46 -3.78
N TRP A 364 -5.91 -13.15 -3.94
CA TRP A 364 -7.10 -12.45 -4.40
C TRP A 364 -6.87 -11.80 -5.75
N ARG A 365 -7.95 -11.58 -6.50
CA ARG A 365 -7.91 -10.90 -7.79
C ARG A 365 -9.12 -10.00 -8.00
N ALA A 366 -8.89 -8.77 -8.44
CA ALA A 366 -9.90 -7.86 -9.00
C ALA A 366 -9.69 -7.70 -10.52
N ARG A 367 -10.74 -7.36 -11.26
CA ARG A 367 -10.70 -7.21 -12.73
C ARG A 367 -11.51 -6.04 -13.25
#